data_AF-A0A0J9S263-F1
#
_entry.id   AF-A0A0J9S263-F1
#
_cell.length_a   1.000
_cell.length_b   1.000
_cell.length_c   1.000
_cell.angle_alpha   90.00
_cell.angle_beta   90.00
_cell.angle_gamma   90.00
#
_symmetry.space_group_name_H-M   'P 1'
#
loop_
_entity.id
_entity.type
_entity.pdbx_description
1 polymer ?
#
loop_
_entity_poly.entity_id
_entity_poly.type
_entity_poly.pdbx_seq_one_letter_code
_entity_poly.pdbx_strand_id
1 'polypeptide(L)'
;MVIAYKEFNKDVTEEERTFDASLLERIKPQDLNYHNHKHIYEKLIRNLSSLLNLKYNQMGIQDYCRFLHQWLYHSQKEFDIGEYALGVFYGVSHNNIVRKGGRDTCSYFSYATSYEKPLNIIKLDNFHENIKDIKSTLEREINRDNSPCQSYILMIFPDVYQINQNQH
;
A
#
# COMPACT_ATOMS: atom_id res chain seq x y z
N MET A 1 -5.99 -5.04 -5.29
CA MET A 1 -4.68 -4.39 -5.54
C MET A 1 -4.71 -3.31 -6.63
N VAL A 2 -5.04 -3.65 -7.89
CA VAL A 2 -4.95 -2.71 -9.05
C VAL A 2 -5.69 -1.40 -8.83
N ILE A 3 -6.86 -1.45 -8.17
CA ILE A 3 -7.67 -0.27 -7.84
C ILE A 3 -6.93 0.70 -6.91
N ALA A 4 -6.42 0.20 -5.77
CA ALA A 4 -5.75 1.06 -4.78
C ALA A 4 -4.51 1.73 -5.37
N TYR A 5 -3.69 0.99 -6.11
CA TYR A 5 -2.52 1.56 -6.78
C TYR A 5 -2.88 2.60 -7.84
N LYS A 6 -3.96 2.38 -8.61
CA LYS A 6 -4.47 3.39 -9.54
C LYS A 6 -4.86 4.68 -8.82
N GLU A 7 -5.58 4.57 -7.70
CA GLU A 7 -5.92 5.72 -6.86
C GLU A 7 -4.68 6.42 -6.31
N PHE A 8 -3.74 5.67 -5.74
CA PHE A 8 -2.53 6.21 -5.12
C PHE A 8 -1.58 6.89 -6.10
N ASN A 9 -1.57 6.44 -7.35
CA ASN A 9 -0.70 7.01 -8.39
C ASN A 9 -1.28 8.22 -9.10
N LYS A 10 -2.57 8.55 -8.91
CA LYS A 10 -3.16 9.79 -9.46
C LYS A 10 -2.32 11.01 -9.07
N ASP A 11 -2.23 11.95 -10.01
CA ASP A 11 -1.59 13.24 -9.75
C ASP A 11 -2.39 14.03 -8.73
N VAL A 12 -1.67 14.81 -7.93
CA VAL A 12 -2.26 15.64 -6.87
C VAL A 12 -2.73 16.94 -7.51
N THR A 13 -4.02 17.25 -7.38
CA THR A 13 -4.58 18.51 -7.90
C THR A 13 -4.26 19.68 -6.95
N GLU A 14 -4.37 20.92 -7.43
CA GLU A 14 -4.20 22.10 -6.57
C GLU A 14 -5.23 22.13 -5.42
N GLU A 15 -6.45 21.64 -5.65
CA GLU A 15 -7.48 21.52 -4.61
C GLU A 15 -7.13 20.46 -3.56
N GLU A 16 -6.39 19.41 -3.94
CA GLU A 16 -5.89 18.38 -3.02
C GLU A 16 -4.65 18.84 -2.25
N ARG A 17 -3.91 19.85 -2.74
CA ARG A 17 -2.85 20.56 -2.01
C ARG A 17 -3.41 21.50 -0.94
N THR A 18 -4.42 21.04 -0.21
CA THR A 18 -4.98 21.69 0.98
C THR A 18 -4.24 21.31 2.27
N PHE A 19 -3.17 20.50 2.15
CA PHE A 19 -2.32 20.22 3.30
C PHE A 19 -1.61 21.49 3.77
N ASP A 20 -1.34 21.54 5.07
CA ASP A 20 -0.68 22.66 5.69
C ASP A 20 0.74 22.76 5.12
N ALA A 21 1.05 23.83 4.38
CA ALA A 21 2.38 24.06 3.80
C ALA A 21 3.48 24.00 4.88
N SER A 22 3.15 24.34 6.13
CA SER A 22 4.06 24.22 7.27
C SER A 22 4.45 22.77 7.59
N LEU A 23 3.65 21.79 7.16
CA LEU A 23 3.89 20.36 7.36
C LEU A 23 4.98 19.86 6.41
N LEU A 24 4.95 20.29 5.14
CA LEU A 24 6.02 20.05 4.18
C LEU A 24 7.34 20.72 4.63
N GLU A 25 7.28 21.96 5.11
CA GLU A 25 8.48 22.69 5.56
C GLU A 25 9.14 22.06 6.79
N ARG A 26 8.37 21.39 7.67
CA ARG A 26 8.95 20.64 8.82
C ARG A 26 9.74 19.40 8.40
N ILE A 27 9.45 18.87 7.22
CA ILE A 27 10.02 17.60 6.73
C ILE A 27 11.23 17.84 5.86
N LYS A 28 11.27 18.97 5.16
CA LYS A 28 12.39 19.37 4.31
C LYS A 28 13.77 19.19 4.98
N PRO A 29 13.98 19.44 6.29
CA PRO A 29 15.28 19.17 6.94
C PRO A 29 15.58 17.69 7.18
N GLN A 30 14.57 16.82 7.20
CA GLN A 30 14.70 15.38 7.47
C GLN A 30 15.07 14.57 6.22
N ASP A 31 14.85 15.15 5.03
CA ASP A 31 15.17 14.54 3.74
C ASP A 31 16.10 15.44 2.94
N LEU A 32 17.37 15.02 2.81
CA LEU A 32 18.39 15.76 2.06
C LEU A 32 18.04 15.94 0.58
N ASN A 33 17.22 15.04 0.03
CA ASN A 33 16.76 15.04 -1.36
C ASN A 33 15.28 15.44 -1.48
N TYR A 34 14.75 16.16 -0.48
CA TYR A 34 13.34 16.54 -0.39
C TYR A 34 12.75 17.08 -1.70
N HIS A 35 13.49 17.92 -2.44
CA HIS A 35 12.98 18.48 -3.68
C HIS A 35 12.68 17.41 -4.75
N ASN A 36 13.47 16.33 -4.79
CA ASN A 36 13.24 15.20 -5.68
C ASN A 36 12.08 14.33 -5.16
N HIS A 37 11.94 14.20 -3.85
CA HIS A 37 10.92 13.33 -3.22
C HIS A 37 9.58 14.03 -2.96
N LYS A 38 9.50 15.36 -3.13
CA LYS A 38 8.32 16.19 -2.80
C LYS A 38 7.03 15.62 -3.39
N HIS A 39 7.06 15.18 -4.63
CA HIS A 39 5.89 14.62 -5.32
C HIS A 39 5.36 13.34 -4.65
N ILE A 40 6.23 12.52 -4.05
CA ILE A 40 5.82 11.34 -3.28
C ILE A 40 5.17 11.74 -1.96
N TYR A 41 5.73 12.74 -1.26
CA TYR A 41 5.13 13.28 -0.04
C TYR A 41 3.74 13.90 -0.29
N GLU A 42 3.58 14.63 -1.39
CA GLU A 42 2.27 15.16 -1.81
C GLU A 42 1.27 14.03 -2.08
N LYS A 43 1.67 12.97 -2.79
CA LYS A 43 0.80 11.80 -3.01
C LYS A 43 0.46 11.10 -1.71
N LEU A 44 1.42 10.91 -0.80
CA LEU A 44 1.22 10.28 0.50
C LEU A 44 0.20 11.03 1.36
N ILE A 45 0.35 12.35 1.54
CA ILE A 45 -0.60 13.10 2.37
C ILE A 45 -2.01 13.13 1.76
N ARG A 46 -2.12 13.19 0.42
CA ARG A 46 -3.40 13.09 -0.29
C ARG A 46 -4.05 11.71 -0.12
N ASN A 47 -3.25 10.64 -0.19
CA ASN A 47 -3.71 9.26 0.02
C ASN A 47 -4.19 9.05 1.46
N LEU A 48 -3.40 9.50 2.45
CA LEU A 48 -3.79 9.46 3.86
C LEU A 48 -5.06 10.26 4.11
N SER A 49 -5.16 11.47 3.58
CA SER A 49 -6.35 12.31 3.74
C SER A 49 -7.58 11.64 3.17
N SER A 50 -7.48 11.06 1.97
CA SER A 50 -8.59 10.33 1.34
C SER A 50 -8.99 9.09 2.12
N LEU A 51 -8.01 8.35 2.64
CA LEU A 51 -8.23 7.12 3.38
C LEU A 51 -8.86 7.37 4.76
N LEU A 52 -8.28 8.26 5.55
CA LEU A 52 -8.72 8.53 6.92
C LEU A 52 -10.06 9.30 6.97
N ASN A 53 -10.41 10.00 5.89
CA ASN A 53 -11.72 10.64 5.71
C ASN A 53 -12.73 9.77 4.92
N LEU A 54 -12.44 8.48 4.71
CA LEU A 54 -13.35 7.51 4.06
C LEU A 54 -13.80 7.89 2.64
N LYS A 55 -12.99 8.64 1.90
CA LYS A 55 -13.28 8.95 0.49
C LYS A 55 -13.16 7.72 -0.42
N TYR A 56 -12.34 6.75 0.00
CA TYR A 56 -12.22 5.47 -0.68
C TYR A 56 -13.26 4.46 -0.16
N ASN A 57 -14.03 3.87 -1.06
CA ASN A 57 -15.17 3.00 -0.72
C ASN A 57 -15.21 1.66 -1.47
N GLN A 58 -14.19 1.35 -2.29
CA GLN A 58 -14.19 0.14 -3.12
C GLN A 58 -13.65 -1.11 -2.40
N MET A 59 -13.00 -0.95 -1.24
CA MET A 59 -12.51 -2.04 -0.39
C MET A 59 -12.46 -1.59 1.07
N GLY A 60 -12.18 -2.53 1.99
CA GLY A 60 -12.06 -2.24 3.41
C GLY A 60 -10.90 -1.27 3.70
N ILE A 61 -11.04 -0.47 4.76
CA ILE A 61 -9.99 0.48 5.18
C ILE A 61 -8.66 -0.23 5.49
N GLN A 62 -8.73 -1.44 6.06
CA GLN A 62 -7.53 -2.23 6.36
C GLN A 62 -6.81 -2.70 5.09
N ASP A 63 -7.55 -3.03 4.02
CA ASP A 63 -6.97 -3.38 2.73
C ASP A 63 -6.27 -2.19 2.10
N TYR A 64 -6.92 -1.03 2.11
CA TYR A 64 -6.29 0.21 1.65
C TYR A 64 -5.03 0.55 2.44
N CYS A 65 -5.04 0.36 3.76
CA CYS A 65 -3.86 0.58 4.61
C CYS A 65 -2.70 -0.33 4.22
N ARG A 66 -2.96 -1.64 4.10
CA ARG A 66 -1.96 -2.60 3.63
C ARG A 66 -1.41 -2.20 2.27
N PHE A 67 -2.27 -1.90 1.30
CA PHE A 67 -1.81 -1.48 -0.03
C PHE A 67 -1.06 -0.14 0.00
N LEU A 68 -1.42 0.79 0.89
CA LEU A 68 -0.68 2.04 1.06
C LEU A 68 0.73 1.77 1.59
N HIS A 69 0.90 0.87 2.57
CA HIS A 69 2.21 0.49 3.09
C HIS A 69 3.07 -0.24 2.05
N GLN A 70 2.46 -1.09 1.23
CA GLN A 70 3.16 -1.71 0.10
C GLN A 70 3.58 -0.67 -0.95
N TRP A 71 2.67 0.25 -1.31
CA TRP A 71 2.96 1.35 -2.23
C TRP A 71 4.11 2.21 -1.71
N LEU A 72 4.11 2.53 -0.42
CA LEU A 72 5.19 3.26 0.25
C LEU A 72 6.52 2.54 0.17
N TYR A 73 6.56 1.24 0.41
CA TYR A 73 7.77 0.44 0.24
C TYR A 73 8.31 0.54 -1.20
N HIS A 74 7.43 0.42 -2.20
CA HIS A 74 7.85 0.52 -3.60
C HIS A 74 8.37 1.91 -3.95
N SER A 75 7.65 2.98 -3.56
CA SER A 75 8.09 4.36 -3.77
C SER A 75 9.41 4.65 -3.05
N GLN A 76 9.56 4.16 -1.82
CA GLN A 76 10.81 4.30 -1.06
C GLN A 76 12.00 3.70 -1.81
N LYS A 77 11.84 2.51 -2.40
CA LYS A 77 12.92 1.84 -3.15
C LYS A 77 13.16 2.45 -4.53
N GLU A 78 12.12 2.91 -5.20
CA GLU A 78 12.21 3.53 -6.52
C GLU A 78 12.92 4.89 -6.47
N PHE A 79 12.61 5.70 -5.46
CA PHE A 79 13.13 7.07 -5.33
C PHE A 79 14.26 7.20 -4.29
N ASP A 80 14.70 6.11 -3.67
CA ASP A 80 15.74 6.09 -2.63
C ASP A 80 15.43 7.03 -1.44
N ILE A 81 14.19 6.97 -0.96
CA ILE A 81 13.72 7.79 0.16
C ILE A 81 14.21 7.19 1.48
N GLY A 82 14.81 8.01 2.33
CA GLY A 82 15.25 7.59 3.66
C GLY A 82 14.08 7.13 4.55
N GLU A 83 14.23 5.97 5.19
CA GLU A 83 13.21 5.38 6.09
C GLU A 83 12.78 6.36 7.19
N TYR A 84 13.75 6.99 7.84
CA TYR A 84 13.48 7.94 8.92
C TYR A 84 12.65 9.14 8.44
N ALA A 85 13.03 9.73 7.30
CA ALA A 85 12.30 10.86 6.72
C ALA A 85 10.85 10.47 6.37
N LEU A 86 10.68 9.27 5.77
CA LEU A 86 9.37 8.76 5.40
C LEU A 86 8.48 8.51 6.62
N GLY A 87 9.02 7.86 7.66
CA GLY A 87 8.29 7.58 8.90
C GLY A 87 7.87 8.86 9.64
N VAL A 88 8.77 9.85 9.74
CA VAL A 88 8.44 11.16 10.32
C VAL A 88 7.35 11.85 9.51
N PHE A 89 7.45 11.85 8.18
CA PHE A 89 6.43 12.43 7.30
C PHE A 89 5.06 11.80 7.50
N TYR A 90 5.02 10.46 7.48
CA TYR A 90 3.79 9.72 7.67
C TYR A 90 3.16 10.07 9.01
N GLY A 91 3.93 9.98 10.11
CA GLY A 91 3.43 10.21 11.46
C GLY A 91 2.90 11.63 11.64
N VAL A 92 3.61 12.65 11.15
CA VAL A 92 3.15 14.04 11.25
C VAL A 92 1.89 14.27 10.39
N SER A 93 1.85 13.72 9.18
CA SER A 93 0.71 13.85 8.26
C SER A 93 -0.54 13.18 8.84
N HIS A 94 -0.40 11.93 9.28
CA HIS A 94 -1.45 11.14 9.91
C HIS A 94 -2.04 11.89 11.12
N ASN A 95 -1.19 12.30 12.06
CA ASN A 95 -1.63 13.05 13.24
C ASN A 95 -2.34 14.37 12.87
N ASN A 96 -1.89 15.08 11.84
CA ASN A 96 -2.55 16.31 11.39
C ASN A 96 -3.97 16.03 10.87
N ILE A 97 -4.14 14.97 10.09
CA ILE A 97 -5.44 14.57 9.53
C ILE A 97 -6.38 14.10 10.64
N VAL A 98 -5.90 13.28 11.57
CA VAL A 98 -6.68 12.81 12.73
C VAL A 98 -7.14 14.00 13.59
N ARG A 99 -6.25 14.96 13.89
CA ARG A 99 -6.61 16.19 14.63
C ARG A 99 -7.66 17.05 13.94
N LYS A 100 -7.83 16.90 12.63
CA LYS A 100 -8.84 17.59 11.81
C LYS A 100 -10.14 16.77 11.64
N GLY A 101 -10.29 15.65 12.35
CA GLY A 101 -11.50 14.83 12.35
C GLY A 101 -11.41 13.56 11.50
N GLY A 102 -10.24 13.25 10.92
CA GLY A 102 -10.00 11.97 10.27
C GLY A 102 -9.97 10.81 11.27
N ARG A 103 -10.19 9.58 10.80
CA ARG A 103 -10.13 8.39 11.65
C ARG A 103 -8.72 8.09 12.12
N ASP A 104 -8.58 7.75 13.40
CA ASP A 104 -7.33 7.25 13.98
C ASP A 104 -7.18 5.75 13.69
N THR A 105 -6.75 5.45 12.47
CA THR A 105 -6.47 4.10 11.95
C THR A 105 -5.34 4.22 10.94
N CYS A 106 -4.84 3.11 10.40
CA CYS A 106 -3.74 3.16 9.43
C CYS A 106 -2.47 3.74 10.06
N SER A 107 -2.06 3.20 11.21
CA SER A 107 -0.78 3.58 11.79
C SER A 107 0.35 3.17 10.85
N TYR A 108 1.43 3.97 10.83
CA TYR A 108 2.56 3.72 9.94
C TYR A 108 3.11 2.31 10.12
N PHE A 109 3.20 1.57 9.02
CA PHE A 109 3.88 0.29 8.96
C PHE A 109 4.92 0.31 7.85
N SER A 110 6.15 -0.10 8.18
CA SER A 110 7.25 -0.17 7.24
C SER A 110 7.61 -1.61 6.93
N TYR A 111 7.33 -2.02 5.70
CA TYR A 111 7.80 -3.31 5.18
C TYR A 111 9.34 -3.38 5.17
N ALA A 112 10.02 -2.25 4.92
CA ALA A 112 11.47 -2.20 4.79
C ALA A 112 12.20 -2.55 6.09
N THR A 113 11.63 -2.21 7.25
CA THR A 113 12.22 -2.48 8.57
C THR A 113 11.61 -3.67 9.28
N SER A 114 10.38 -4.07 8.92
CA SER A 114 9.68 -5.19 9.57
C SER A 114 10.12 -6.56 9.05
N TYR A 115 10.69 -6.64 7.84
CA TYR A 115 10.99 -7.92 7.20
C TYR A 115 12.40 -7.94 6.57
N GLU A 116 13.08 -9.08 6.67
CA GLU A 116 14.37 -9.30 5.99
C GLU A 116 14.23 -9.32 4.46
N LYS A 117 13.11 -9.88 3.96
CA LYS A 117 12.79 -9.97 2.53
C LYS A 117 11.43 -9.33 2.22
N PRO A 118 11.30 -7.99 2.33
CA PRO A 118 10.00 -7.32 2.26
C PRO A 118 9.26 -7.56 0.95
N LEU A 119 9.97 -7.54 -0.18
CA LEU A 119 9.38 -7.79 -1.49
C LEU A 119 8.74 -9.18 -1.61
N ASN A 120 9.30 -10.20 -0.93
CA ASN A 120 8.71 -11.53 -0.93
C ASN A 120 7.43 -11.57 -0.11
N ILE A 121 7.39 -10.88 1.03
CA ILE A 121 6.16 -10.76 1.85
C ILE A 121 5.07 -10.03 1.06
N ILE A 122 5.39 -8.91 0.43
CA ILE A 122 4.43 -8.17 -0.42
C ILE A 122 3.88 -9.06 -1.53
N LYS A 123 4.72 -9.85 -2.19
CA LYS A 123 4.28 -10.82 -3.23
C LYS A 123 3.36 -11.89 -2.65
N LEU A 124 3.66 -12.41 -1.46
CA LEU A 124 2.82 -13.41 -0.78
C LEU A 124 1.47 -12.83 -0.39
N ASP A 125 1.44 -11.66 0.24
CA ASP A 125 0.20 -10.94 0.60
C ASP A 125 -0.67 -10.75 -0.64
N ASN A 126 -0.05 -10.26 -1.72
CA ASN A 126 -0.72 -10.02 -2.99
C ASN A 126 -1.23 -11.31 -3.64
N PHE A 127 -0.46 -12.40 -3.56
CA PHE A 127 -0.91 -13.70 -4.04
C PHE A 127 -2.11 -14.21 -3.24
N HIS A 128 -2.08 -14.08 -1.91
CA HIS A 128 -3.18 -14.48 -1.03
C HIS A 128 -4.47 -13.71 -1.35
N GLU A 129 -4.38 -12.40 -1.56
CA GLU A 129 -5.55 -11.58 -1.88
C GLU A 129 -6.20 -11.94 -3.22
N ASN A 130 -5.39 -12.27 -4.23
CA ASN A 130 -5.90 -12.62 -5.55
C ASN A 130 -6.12 -14.13 -5.71
N ILE A 131 -5.97 -14.92 -4.64
CA ILE A 131 -5.99 -16.39 -4.69
C ILE A 131 -7.31 -16.89 -5.30
N LYS A 132 -8.45 -16.33 -4.86
CA LYS A 132 -9.78 -16.72 -5.37
C LYS A 132 -9.95 -16.37 -6.85
N ASP A 133 -9.44 -15.23 -7.28
CA ASP A 133 -9.51 -14.80 -8.68
C ASP A 133 -8.60 -15.66 -9.58
N ILE A 134 -7.40 -15.99 -9.08
CA ILE A 134 -6.46 -16.92 -9.74
C ILE A 134 -7.13 -18.29 -9.88
N LYS A 135 -7.73 -18.82 -8.80
CA LYS A 135 -8.46 -20.09 -8.83
C LYS A 135 -9.58 -20.07 -9.87
N SER A 136 -10.47 -19.06 -9.81
CA SER A 136 -11.58 -18.90 -10.74
C SER A 136 -11.12 -18.80 -12.21
N THR A 137 -10.00 -18.13 -12.44
CA THR A 137 -9.40 -18.00 -13.77
C THR A 137 -8.89 -19.35 -14.27
N LEU A 138 -8.15 -20.09 -13.43
CA LEU A 138 -7.62 -21.42 -13.76
C LEU A 138 -8.75 -22.43 -14.00
N GLU A 139 -9.81 -22.41 -13.18
CA GLU A 139 -11.01 -23.25 -13.34
C GLU A 139 -11.79 -22.96 -14.63
N ARG A 140 -11.76 -21.72 -15.12
CA ARG A 140 -12.42 -21.35 -16.38
C ARG A 140 -11.65 -21.85 -17.60
N GLU A 141 -10.32 -21.80 -17.54
CA GLU A 141 -9.42 -22.26 -18.61
C GLU A 141 -9.34 -23.80 -18.70
N ILE A 142 -9.68 -24.53 -17.64
CA ILE A 142 -9.81 -26.01 -17.62
C ILE A 142 -10.74 -26.54 -18.73
N ASN A 143 -11.73 -25.76 -19.14
CA ASN A 143 -12.64 -26.14 -20.22
C ASN A 143 -11.99 -26.10 -21.63
N ARG A 144 -10.71 -25.71 -21.76
CA ARG A 144 -10.05 -25.52 -23.06
C ARG A 144 -8.82 -26.38 -23.33
N ASP A 145 -8.11 -26.87 -22.30
CA ASP A 145 -7.15 -27.98 -22.36
C ASP A 145 -6.51 -28.13 -20.98
N ASN A 146 -6.74 -29.27 -20.32
CA ASN A 146 -6.26 -29.52 -18.95
C ASN A 146 -4.74 -29.72 -18.90
N SER A 147 -3.98 -28.69 -18.55
CA SER A 147 -2.55 -28.88 -18.27
C SER A 147 -2.33 -29.49 -16.87
N PRO A 148 -1.38 -30.43 -16.71
CA PRO A 148 -0.98 -30.94 -15.40
C PRO A 148 -0.56 -29.85 -14.40
N CYS A 149 -0.02 -28.73 -14.91
CA CYS A 149 0.39 -27.58 -14.11
C CYS A 149 -0.82 -26.90 -13.44
N GLN A 150 -1.91 -26.68 -14.18
CA GLN A 150 -3.15 -26.11 -13.63
C GLN A 150 -3.76 -27.02 -12.56
N SER A 151 -3.78 -28.34 -12.80
CA SER A 151 -4.29 -29.32 -11.84
C SER A 151 -3.47 -29.34 -10.55
N TYR A 152 -2.13 -29.30 -10.67
CA TYR A 152 -1.23 -29.23 -9.52
C TYR A 152 -1.44 -27.96 -8.70
N ILE A 153 -1.52 -26.79 -9.37
CA ILE A 153 -1.77 -25.52 -8.69
C ILE A 153 -3.09 -25.58 -7.91
N LEU A 154 -4.19 -26.02 -8.53
CA LEU A 154 -5.50 -26.17 -7.88
C LEU A 154 -5.50 -27.14 -6.70
N MET A 155 -4.66 -28.17 -6.73
CA MET A 155 -4.52 -29.12 -5.63
C MET A 155 -3.84 -28.50 -4.41
N ILE A 156 -2.79 -27.69 -4.59
CA ILE A 156 -2.03 -27.08 -3.47
C ILE A 156 -2.68 -25.79 -2.93
N PHE A 157 -3.70 -25.28 -3.61
CA PHE A 157 -4.44 -24.07 -3.25
C PHE A 157 -4.96 -24.04 -1.79
N PRO A 158 -5.59 -25.11 -1.27
CA PRO A 158 -6.08 -25.15 0.12
C PRO A 158 -4.94 -25.01 1.13
N ASP A 159 -3.78 -25.63 0.88
CA ASP A 159 -2.64 -25.63 1.78
C ASP A 159 -1.98 -24.25 1.82
N VAL A 160 -1.79 -23.61 0.66
CA VAL A 160 -1.26 -22.23 0.58
C VAL A 160 -2.21 -21.22 1.23
N TYR A 161 -3.52 -21.45 1.13
CA TYR A 161 -4.50 -20.60 1.80
C TYR A 161 -4.42 -20.74 3.33
N GLN A 162 -4.28 -21.96 3.86
CA GLN A 162 -4.17 -22.21 5.30
C GLN A 162 -2.86 -21.73 5.92
N ILE A 163 -1.72 -21.91 5.25
CA ILE A 163 -0.41 -21.48 5.76
C ILE A 163 -0.38 -19.96 5.98
N ASN A 164 -0.99 -19.18 5.08
CA ASN A 164 -1.01 -17.72 5.20
C ASN A 164 -1.96 -17.20 6.28
N GLN A 165 -3.03 -17.94 6.61
CA GLN A 165 -3.95 -17.55 7.70
C GLN A 165 -3.30 -17.68 9.10
N ASN A 166 -2.23 -18.46 9.22
CA ASN A 166 -1.52 -18.69 10.49
C ASN A 166 -0.32 -17.73 10.71
N GLN A 167 -0.11 -16.76 9.81
CA GLN A 167 0.98 -15.78 9.91
C GLN A 167 0.54 -14.39 10.42
N HIS A 168 -0.74 -14.22 10.77
CA HIS A 168 -1.33 -13.04 11.38
C HIS A 168 -2.07 -13.40 12.67
#